data_AF-A0A520QM73-F1
#
_entry.id   AF-A0A520QM73-F1
#
_cell.length_a   1.000
_cell.length_b   1.000
_cell.length_c   1.000
_cell.angle_alpha   90.00
_cell.angle_beta   90.00
_cell.angle_gamma   90.00
#
_symmetry.space_group_name_H-M   'P 1'
#
loop_
_entity.id
_entity.type
_entity.pdbx_description
1 polymer ?
#
loop_
_entity_poly.entity_id
_entity_poly.type
_entity_poly.pdbx_seq_one_letter_code
_entity_poly.pdbx_strand_id
1 'polypeptide(L)' 'MGRYLEMISEPAHVKKLTEPQLEELAAEVRSELIGTLAKTGGHLGPNLGVVELT' A
#
# COMPACT_ATOMS: atom_id res chain seq x y z
N MET A 1 0.00 12.68 -7.24
CA MET A 1 0.68 12.83 -5.93
C MET A 1 -0.27 12.29 -4.88
N GLY A 2 -0.27 10.97 -4.76
CA GLY A 2 -1.15 10.26 -3.83
C GLY A 2 -0.72 10.53 -2.40
N ARG A 3 -1.67 10.79 -1.51
CA ARG A 3 -1.45 11.25 -0.12
C ARG A 3 -2.11 10.33 0.91
N TYR A 4 -2.78 9.25 0.49
CA TYR A 4 -3.57 8.45 1.42
C TYR A 4 -2.70 7.67 2.38
N LEU A 5 -1.57 7.14 1.91
CA LEU A 5 -0.63 6.41 2.73
C LEU A 5 -0.03 7.27 3.85
N GLU A 6 0.21 8.57 3.60
CA GLU A 6 0.68 9.52 4.62
C GLU A 6 -0.39 9.88 5.65
N MET A 7 -1.68 9.76 5.31
CA MET A 7 -2.80 10.10 6.19
C MET A 7 -3.25 8.92 7.07
N ILE A 8 -2.74 7.71 6.83
CA ILE A 8 -3.13 6.51 7.57
C ILE A 8 -2.14 6.26 8.71
N SER A 9 -2.56 6.58 9.93
CA SER A 9 -1.79 6.31 11.15
C SER A 9 -2.39 5.17 11.98
N GLU A 10 -3.61 4.75 11.67
CA GLU A 10 -4.32 3.64 12.35
C GLU A 10 -5.27 2.90 11.38
N PRO A 11 -5.61 1.62 11.64
CA PRO A 11 -6.49 0.84 10.77
C PRO A 11 -7.88 1.44 10.56
N ALA A 12 -8.37 2.25 11.51
CA ALA A 12 -9.65 2.93 11.41
C ALA A 12 -9.69 3.98 10.29
N HIS A 13 -8.54 4.50 9.83
CA HIS A 13 -8.47 5.47 8.74
C HIS A 13 -8.76 4.82 7.38
N VAL A 14 -8.26 3.60 7.16
CA VAL A 14 -8.51 2.83 5.94
C VAL A 14 -10.01 2.56 5.78
N LYS A 15 -10.69 2.23 6.88
CA LYS A 15 -12.15 1.96 6.89
C LYS A 15 -13.01 3.18 6.51
N LYS A 16 -12.45 4.39 6.47
CA LYS A 16 -13.15 5.62 6.10
C LYS A 16 -13.00 5.95 4.61
N LEU A 17 -12.18 5.22 3.87
CA LEU A 17 -11.94 5.43 2.45
C LEU A 17 -13.04 4.76 1.61
N THR A 18 -13.38 5.39 0.49
CA THR A 18 -14.24 4.79 -0.53
C THR A 18 -13.46 3.77 -1.36
N GLU A 19 -14.16 2.90 -2.10
CA GLU A 19 -13.52 1.91 -3.00
C GLU A 19 -12.48 2.54 -3.95
N PRO A 20 -12.76 3.65 -4.68
CA PRO A 20 -11.74 4.28 -5.52
C PRO A 20 -10.53 4.80 -4.73
N GLN A 21 -10.72 5.26 -3.50
CA GLN A 21 -9.63 5.74 -2.64
C GLN A 21 -8.79 4.58 -2.09
N LEU A 22 -9.39 3.42 -1.87
CA LEU A 22 -8.69 2.19 -1.50
C LEU A 22 -7.82 1.69 -2.67
N GLU A 23 -8.30 1.79 -3.91
CA GLU A 23 -7.50 1.48 -5.10
C GLU A 23 -6.27 2.40 -5.23
N GLU A 24 -6.45 3.71 -5.01
CA GLU A 24 -5.35 4.68 -5.01
C GLU A 24 -4.35 4.39 -3.88
N LEU A 25 -4.83 4.10 -2.66
CA LEU A 25 -3.99 3.70 -1.54
C LEU A 25 -3.19 2.43 -1.84
N ALA A 26 -3.81 1.40 -2.42
CA ALA A 26 -3.14 0.15 -2.76
C ALA A 26 -2.03 0.37 -3.81
N ALA A 27 -2.26 1.27 -4.77
CA ALA A 27 -1.24 1.66 -5.74
C ALA A 27 -0.06 2.39 -5.08
N GLU A 28 -0.32 3.29 -4.12
CA GLU A 28 0.71 3.98 -3.34
C GLU A 28 1.57 3.00 -2.54
N VAL A 29 0.94 2.09 -1.79
CA VAL A 29 1.64 1.04 -1.02
C VAL A 29 2.53 0.20 -1.92
N ARG A 30 2.04 -0.21 -3.09
CA ARG A 30 2.83 -0.99 -4.06
C ARG A 30 4.04 -0.21 -4.53
N SER A 31 3.88 1.07 -4.84
CA SER A 31 4.98 1.95 -5.28
C SER A 31 6.04 2.10 -4.19
N GLU A 32 5.65 2.31 -2.93
CA GLU A 32 6.57 2.44 -1.80
C GLU A 32 7.30 1.13 -1.49
N LEU A 33 6.60 0.00 -1.54
CA LEU A 33 7.20 -1.32 -1.37
C LEU A 33 8.22 -1.60 -2.46
N ILE A 34 7.88 -1.34 -3.73
CA ILE A 34 8.83 -1.50 -4.85
C ILE A 34 10.02 -0.55 -4.68
N GLY A 35 9.78 0.73 -4.40
CA GLY A 35 10.84 1.73 -4.25
C GLY A 35 11.79 1.45 -3.08
N THR A 36 11.27 0.90 -1.99
CA THR A 36 12.05 0.54 -0.79
C THR A 36 12.78 -0.79 -0.98
N LEU A 37 12.10 -1.83 -1.46
CA LEU A 37 12.66 -3.17 -1.59
C LEU A 37 13.60 -3.32 -2.80
N ALA A 38 13.39 -2.57 -3.88
CA ALA A 38 14.28 -2.56 -5.04
C ALA A 38 15.69 -2.04 -4.69
N LYS A 39 15.82 -1.21 -3.65
CA LYS A 39 17.13 -0.70 -3.18
C LYS A 39 17.91 -1.72 -2.36
N THR A 40 17.24 -2.70 -1.74
CA THR A 40 17.88 -3.63 -0.79
C THR A 40 18.02 -5.07 -1.31
N GLY A 41 17.57 -5.38 -2.53
CA GLY A 41 17.80 -6.70 -3.16
C GLY A 41 17.22 -7.89 -2.39
N GLY A 42 16.09 -7.71 -1.68
CA GLY A 42 15.43 -8.74 -0.87
C GLY A 42 14.12 -9.24 -1.51
N HIS A 43 13.77 -10.51 -1.26
CA HIS A 43 12.65 -11.23 -1.88
C HIS A 43 11.33 -10.44 -1.99
N LEU A 44 11.01 -10.00 -3.21
CA LEU A 44 9.78 -9.29 -3.61
C LEU A 44 8.52 -10.17 -3.66
N GLY A 45 8.65 -11.48 -3.40
CA GLY A 45 7.60 -12.48 -3.61
C GLY A 45 6.47 -12.58 -2.56
N PRO A 46 6.71 -12.45 -1.24
CA PRO A 46 5.68 -12.85 -0.27
C PRO A 46 4.57 -11.81 -0.02
N ASN A 47 4.86 -10.51 -0.14
CA ASN A 47 3.94 -9.46 0.31
C ASN A 47 2.93 -8.99 -0.75
N LEU A 48 3.11 -9.37 -2.02
CA LEU A 48 2.15 -9.02 -3.08
C LEU A 48 0.87 -9.87 -3.01
N GLY A 49 0.98 -11.16 -2.68
CA GLY A 49 -0.18 -12.07 -2.62
C GLY A 49 -1.07 -11.94 -1.37
N VAL A 50 -0.75 -11.05 -0.44
CA VAL A 50 -1.58 -10.76 0.76
C VAL A 50 -2.44 -9.51 0.57
N VAL A 51 -2.10 -8.66 -0.40
CA VAL A 51 -2.85 -7.42 -0.66
C VAL A 51 -4.21 -7.70 -1.31
N GLU A 52 -4.40 -8.86 -1.94
CA GLU A 52 -5.69 -9.25 -2.54
C GLU A 52 -6.63 -10.05 -1.62
N LEU A 53 -6.29 -10.24 -0.33
CA LEU A 53 -7.02 -11.12 0.60
C LEU A 53 -7.73 -10.44 1.78
N THR A 54 -7.74 -9.11 1.84
CA THR A 54 -8.45 -8.33 2.88
C THR A 54 -9.10 -7.11 2.29
#